data_AF-A0A5S3UZB7-F1
#
_entry.id   AF-A0A5S3UZB7-F1
#
_cell.length_a   1.000
_cell.length_b   1.000
_cell.length_c   1.000
_cell.angle_alpha   90.00
_cell.angle_beta   90.00
_cell.angle_gamma   90.00
#
_symmetry.space_group_name_H-M   'P 1'
#
loop_
_entity.id
_entity.type
_entity.pdbx_description
1 polymer ?
#
loop_
_entity_poly.entity_id
_entity_poly.type
_entity_poly.pdbx_seq_one_letter_code
_entity_poly.pdbx_strand_id
1 'polypeptide(L)'
;MKIIVILLVALFFTSKSLQANQAWDNLTVEQKQILANVKSQWSQFDGNKQQELIKGADRWLNMNEQQRINTANKFEQWQGLPKEQKQKLREQYSQFKKLPKSQQQKLRSTHRRFKQLPKAKQRALRSKFQKMQQNRKRRKRGG
;
A
#
# COMPACT_ATOMS: atom_id res chain seq x y z
N MET A 1 7.19 19.98 0.46
CA MET A 1 7.31 18.59 0.98
C MET A 1 6.35 18.35 2.16
N LYS A 2 5.02 18.31 1.95
CA LYS A 2 4.03 18.40 3.07
C LYS A 2 3.09 17.19 3.26
N ILE A 3 3.25 16.08 2.54
CA ILE A 3 2.21 15.01 2.53
C ILE A 3 2.79 13.58 2.57
N ILE A 4 4.06 13.36 2.93
CA ILE A 4 4.70 12.04 2.76
C ILE A 4 4.07 10.93 3.65
N VAL A 5 3.46 11.27 4.78
CA VAL A 5 3.01 10.23 5.76
C VAL A 5 1.54 9.83 5.66
N ILE A 6 0.70 10.61 4.96
CA ILE A 6 -0.76 10.40 5.00
C ILE A 6 -1.20 9.12 4.26
N LEU A 7 -0.38 8.57 3.35
CA LEU A 7 -0.86 7.58 2.37
C LEU A 7 -0.36 6.15 2.58
N LEU A 8 0.53 5.90 3.53
CA LEU A 8 0.70 4.54 4.05
C LEU A 8 -0.52 4.08 4.87
N VAL A 9 -1.42 5.01 5.22
CA VAL A 9 -2.52 4.77 6.17
C VAL A 9 -3.91 5.03 5.55
N ALA A 10 -4.04 5.24 4.24
CA ALA A 10 -5.33 5.48 3.59
C ALA A 10 -6.09 4.19 3.23
N LEU A 11 -6.01 3.16 4.09
CA LEU A 11 -6.52 1.81 3.84
C LEU A 11 -7.11 1.11 5.09
N PHE A 12 -7.61 1.89 6.05
CA PHE A 12 -8.34 1.37 7.19
C PHE A 12 -9.57 2.23 7.42
N PHE A 13 -10.69 1.80 6.86
CA PHE A 13 -12.00 2.15 7.39
C PHE A 13 -12.65 0.84 7.84
N THR A 14 -13.23 0.88 9.03
CA THR A 14 -14.03 -0.16 9.70
C THR A 14 -13.26 -1.21 10.50
N SER A 15 -12.94 -0.86 11.74
CA SER A 15 -13.05 -1.69 12.96
C SER A 15 -12.86 -0.77 14.16
N LYS A 16 -13.89 -0.57 14.98
CA LYS A 16 -13.75 0.15 16.25
C LYS A 16 -13.04 -0.77 17.24
N SER A 17 -11.72 -0.69 17.26
CA SER A 17 -10.89 -1.25 18.32
C SER A 17 -10.69 -0.13 19.36
N LEU A 18 -11.03 -0.38 20.63
CA LEU A 18 -10.56 0.48 21.74
C LEU A 18 -9.05 0.25 21.93
N GLN A 19 -8.24 0.70 20.98
CA GLN A 19 -6.82 0.92 21.24
C GLN A 19 -6.70 2.27 21.92
N ALA A 20 -6.01 2.33 23.07
CA ALA A 20 -5.71 3.57 23.76
C ALA A 20 -5.04 4.57 22.79
N ASN A 21 -5.65 5.74 22.63
CA ASN A 21 -5.09 6.83 21.84
C ASN A 21 -3.68 7.14 22.35
N GLN A 22 -2.67 7.07 21.48
CA GLN A 22 -1.31 7.45 21.85
C GLN A 22 -1.22 8.96 21.83
N ALA A 23 -0.86 9.57 22.96
CA ALA A 23 -0.60 11.00 23.03
C ALA A 23 0.54 11.37 22.07
N TRP A 24 0.42 12.50 21.38
CA TRP A 24 1.46 13.01 20.50
C TRP A 24 2.80 13.11 21.20
N ASP A 25 2.79 13.44 22.49
CA ASP A 25 4.00 13.65 23.29
C ASP A 25 4.78 12.36 23.57
N ASN A 26 4.14 11.20 23.50
CA ASN A 26 4.79 9.89 23.68
C ASN A 26 5.58 9.42 22.44
N LEU A 27 5.48 10.13 21.32
CA LEU A 27 6.26 9.83 20.11
C LEU A 27 7.72 10.27 20.29
N THR A 28 8.65 9.52 19.68
CA THR A 28 10.06 9.94 19.64
C THR A 28 10.23 11.23 18.84
N VAL A 29 11.36 11.93 19.04
CA VAL A 29 11.64 13.19 18.33
C VAL A 29 11.64 12.97 16.81
N GLU A 30 12.22 11.87 16.35
CA GLU A 30 12.31 11.50 14.94
C GLU A 30 10.93 11.14 14.36
N GLN A 31 10.10 10.43 15.13
CA GLN A 31 8.70 10.16 14.74
C GLN A 31 7.90 11.46 14.62
N LYS A 32 8.04 12.38 15.58
CA LYS A 32 7.39 13.70 15.55
C LYS A 32 7.82 14.52 14.33
N GLN A 33 9.10 14.48 13.96
CA GLN A 33 9.61 15.17 12.77
C GLN A 33 8.97 14.64 11.48
N ILE A 34 8.88 13.31 11.33
CA ILE A 34 8.25 12.68 10.17
C ILE A 34 6.75 12.99 10.12
N LEU A 35 6.07 12.90 11.26
CA LEU A 35 4.63 13.08 11.40
C LEU A 35 4.21 14.54 11.57
N ALA A 36 5.13 15.50 11.50
CA ALA A 36 4.87 16.91 11.84
C ALA A 36 3.67 17.49 11.06
N ASN A 37 3.47 17.04 9.83
CA ASN A 37 2.37 17.49 8.96
C ASN A 37 0.99 17.01 9.40
N VAL A 38 0.90 16.02 10.27
CA VAL A 38 -0.37 15.49 10.80
C VAL A 38 -0.59 15.82 12.27
N LYS A 39 0.32 16.57 12.90
CA LYS A 39 0.25 16.94 14.33
C LYS A 39 -1.10 17.55 14.71
N SER A 40 -1.58 18.52 13.95
CA SER A 40 -2.85 19.23 14.23
C SER A 40 -4.08 18.33 14.17
N GLN A 41 -4.02 17.23 13.43
CA GLN A 41 -5.11 16.26 13.27
C GLN A 41 -4.90 15.01 14.12
N TRP A 42 -3.81 14.92 14.89
CA TRP A 42 -3.40 13.71 15.57
C TRP A 42 -4.46 13.17 16.54
N SER A 43 -5.06 14.06 17.33
CA SER A 43 -6.13 13.73 18.28
C SER A 43 -7.46 13.36 17.61
N GLN A 44 -7.64 13.67 16.33
CA GLN A 44 -8.83 13.30 15.55
C GLN A 44 -8.73 11.88 14.98
N PHE A 45 -7.55 11.29 14.95
CA PHE A 45 -7.33 9.93 14.50
C PHE A 45 -7.68 8.93 15.60
N ASP A 46 -8.32 7.82 15.23
CA ASP A 46 -8.47 6.69 16.14
C ASP A 46 -7.11 6.01 16.43
N GLY A 47 -7.05 5.22 17.50
CA GLY A 47 -5.82 4.53 17.90
C GLY A 47 -5.24 3.64 16.80
N ASN A 48 -6.07 3.01 15.97
CA ASN A 48 -5.61 2.20 14.84
C ASN A 48 -4.88 3.03 13.78
N LYS A 49 -5.45 4.18 13.42
CA LYS A 49 -4.88 5.14 12.48
C LYS A 49 -3.57 5.71 13.03
N GLN A 50 -3.54 6.10 14.30
CA GLN A 50 -2.32 6.58 14.96
C GLN A 50 -1.22 5.52 14.91
N GLN A 51 -1.52 4.27 15.27
CA GLN A 51 -0.57 3.16 15.23
C GLN A 51 0.00 2.89 13.83
N GLU A 52 -0.84 2.96 12.79
CA GLU A 52 -0.37 2.77 11.42
C GLU A 52 0.51 3.94 10.92
N LEU A 53 0.26 5.17 11.40
CA LEU A 53 1.12 6.33 11.14
C LEU A 53 2.49 6.17 11.82
N ILE A 54 2.51 5.73 13.08
CA ILE A 54 3.75 5.43 13.83
C ILE A 54 4.57 4.35 13.11
N LYS A 55 3.95 3.20 12.78
CA LYS A 55 4.61 2.15 11.99
C LYS A 55 5.08 2.64 10.62
N GLY A 56 4.41 3.62 10.04
CA GLY A 56 4.84 4.30 8.82
C GLY A 56 6.14 5.08 9.03
N ALA A 57 6.19 5.88 10.10
CA ALA A 57 7.38 6.63 10.50
C ALA A 57 8.56 5.71 10.82
N ASP A 58 8.35 4.65 11.61
CA ASP A 58 9.41 3.68 11.94
C ASP A 58 9.99 3.01 10.69
N ARG A 59 9.13 2.66 9.73
CA ARG A 59 9.58 2.10 8.45
C ARG A 59 10.42 3.11 7.67
N TRP A 60 10.05 4.39 7.69
CA TRP A 60 10.82 5.44 7.01
C TRP A 60 12.17 5.67 7.68
N LEU A 61 12.22 5.68 9.01
CA LEU A 61 13.47 5.85 9.78
C LEU A 61 14.46 4.71 9.47
N ASN A 62 13.95 3.48 9.39
CA ASN A 62 14.75 2.30 9.08
C ASN A 62 15.16 2.17 7.59
N MET A 63 14.71 3.07 6.70
CA MET A 63 15.13 3.07 5.29
C MET A 63 16.46 3.80 5.11
N ASN A 64 17.33 3.23 4.28
CA ASN A 64 18.49 3.94 3.75
C ASN A 64 18.08 4.96 2.67
N GLU A 65 19.01 5.82 2.26
CA GLU A 65 18.74 6.92 1.33
C GLU A 65 18.13 6.44 0.01
N GLN A 66 18.72 5.39 -0.59
CA GLN A 66 18.19 4.82 -1.84
C GLN A 66 16.76 4.29 -1.69
N GLN A 67 16.46 3.67 -0.55
CA GLN A 67 15.11 3.19 -0.25
C GLN A 67 14.13 4.35 -0.04
N ARG A 68 14.55 5.45 0.59
CA ARG A 68 13.75 6.67 0.77
C ARG A 68 13.42 7.30 -0.57
N ILE A 69 14.42 7.50 -1.45
CA ILE A 69 14.23 8.03 -2.80
C ILE A 69 13.24 7.18 -3.61
N ASN A 70 13.44 5.86 -3.63
CA ASN A 70 12.53 4.95 -4.35
C ASN A 70 11.11 4.97 -3.78
N THR A 71 10.96 5.13 -2.46
CA THR A 71 9.65 5.21 -1.80
C THR A 71 8.96 6.54 -2.12
N ALA A 72 9.71 7.65 -2.09
CA ALA A 72 9.22 8.97 -2.49
C ALA A 72 8.73 8.98 -3.94
N ASN A 73 9.51 8.43 -4.87
CA ASN A 73 9.13 8.34 -6.29
C ASN A 73 7.85 7.52 -6.50
N LYS A 74 7.70 6.38 -5.80
CA LYS A 74 6.47 5.57 -5.86
C LYS A 74 5.28 6.30 -5.27
N PHE A 75 5.50 7.07 -4.22
CA PHE A 75 4.47 7.85 -3.57
C PHE A 75 3.98 8.99 -4.49
N GLU A 76 4.89 9.70 -5.15
CA GLU A 76 4.56 10.72 -6.15
C GLU A 76 3.74 10.14 -7.29
N GLN A 77 4.18 9.01 -7.86
CA GLN A 77 3.41 8.28 -8.88
C GLN A 77 2.01 7.93 -8.38
N TRP A 78 1.89 7.44 -7.15
CA TRP A 78 0.60 7.13 -6.55
C TRP A 78 -0.26 8.39 -6.38
N GLN A 79 0.32 9.53 -5.98
CA GLN A 79 -0.41 10.79 -5.84
C GLN A 79 -0.95 11.31 -7.18
N GLY A 80 -0.19 11.12 -8.27
CA GLY A 80 -0.63 11.46 -9.63
C GLY A 80 -1.75 10.56 -10.18
N LEU A 81 -2.09 9.45 -9.52
CA LEU A 81 -3.17 8.57 -10.01
C LEU A 81 -4.56 9.21 -9.86
N PRO A 82 -5.45 9.06 -10.86
CA PRO A 82 -6.86 9.40 -10.74
C PRO A 82 -7.55 8.67 -9.57
N LYS A 83 -8.60 9.29 -9.00
CA LYS A 83 -9.34 8.76 -7.84
C LYS A 83 -9.82 7.32 -8.06
N GLU A 84 -10.35 7.03 -9.24
CA GLU A 84 -10.84 5.69 -9.62
C GLU A 84 -9.72 4.65 -9.63
N GLN A 85 -8.54 5.01 -10.15
CA GLN A 85 -7.38 4.13 -10.16
C GLN A 85 -6.85 3.88 -8.75
N LYS A 86 -6.79 4.93 -7.91
CA LYS A 86 -6.46 4.81 -6.48
C LYS A 86 -7.43 3.85 -5.78
N GLN A 87 -8.73 4.00 -6.03
CA GLN A 87 -9.76 3.15 -5.43
C GLN A 87 -9.60 1.69 -5.85
N LYS A 88 -9.43 1.42 -7.14
CA LYS A 88 -9.18 0.08 -7.66
C LYS A 88 -7.94 -0.57 -7.04
N LEU A 89 -6.84 0.16 -6.90
CA LEU A 89 -5.62 -0.33 -6.26
C LEU A 89 -5.83 -0.62 -4.77
N ARG A 90 -6.60 0.23 -4.08
CA ARG A 90 -6.96 0.01 -2.67
C ARG A 90 -7.75 -1.28 -2.48
N GLU A 91 -8.72 -1.54 -3.33
CA GLU A 91 -9.52 -2.77 -3.30
C GLU A 91 -8.67 -4.01 -3.56
N GLN A 92 -7.82 -3.96 -4.60
CA GLN A 92 -6.88 -5.05 -4.91
C GLN A 92 -5.92 -5.33 -3.75
N TYR A 93 -5.41 -4.27 -3.11
CA TYR A 93 -4.54 -4.41 -1.94
C TYR A 93 -5.28 -4.97 -0.72
N SER A 94 -6.52 -4.54 -0.48
CA SER A 94 -7.36 -5.08 0.59
C SER A 94 -7.59 -6.58 0.40
N GLN A 95 -7.93 -7.01 -0.82
CA GLN A 95 -8.06 -8.43 -1.15
C GLN A 95 -6.75 -9.20 -0.93
N PHE A 96 -5.62 -8.62 -1.35
CA PHE A 96 -4.32 -9.22 -1.12
C PHE A 96 -3.99 -9.38 0.38
N LYS A 97 -4.31 -8.38 1.20
CA LYS A 97 -4.05 -8.40 2.65
C LYS A 97 -4.88 -9.44 3.39
N LYS A 98 -6.05 -9.80 2.88
CA LYS A 98 -6.91 -10.88 3.40
C LYS A 98 -6.37 -12.27 3.11
N LEU A 99 -5.43 -12.43 2.17
CA LEU A 99 -4.83 -13.73 1.87
C LEU A 99 -3.97 -14.23 3.04
N PRO A 100 -3.88 -15.54 3.30
CA PRO A 100 -2.90 -16.12 4.22
C PRO A 100 -1.46 -15.68 3.89
N LYS A 101 -0.60 -15.56 4.91
CA LYS A 101 0.78 -15.08 4.75
C LYS A 101 1.58 -15.87 3.72
N SER A 102 1.42 -17.19 3.68
CA SER A 102 2.06 -18.07 2.69
C SER A 102 1.65 -17.72 1.26
N GLN A 103 0.36 -17.45 1.03
CA GLN A 103 -0.15 -17.02 -0.27
C GLN A 103 0.34 -15.61 -0.64
N GLN A 104 0.39 -14.69 0.33
CA GLN A 104 0.97 -13.36 0.12
C GLN A 104 2.43 -13.46 -0.33
N GLN A 105 3.23 -14.31 0.33
CA GLN A 105 4.63 -14.55 -0.01
C GLN A 105 4.77 -15.18 -1.40
N LYS A 106 3.96 -16.19 -1.72
CA LYS A 106 3.95 -16.83 -3.06
C LYS A 106 3.63 -15.83 -4.16
N LEU A 107 2.67 -14.94 -3.95
CA LEU A 107 2.34 -13.92 -4.95
C LEU A 107 3.48 -12.90 -5.12
N ARG A 108 4.09 -12.45 -4.01
CA ARG A 108 5.24 -11.53 -4.04
C ARG A 108 6.44 -12.13 -4.76
N SER A 109 6.76 -13.40 -4.51
CA SER A 109 7.88 -14.10 -5.14
C SER A 109 7.63 -14.31 -6.63
N THR A 110 6.42 -14.74 -7.00
CA THR A 110 6.01 -14.91 -8.40
C THR A 110 6.09 -13.59 -9.16
N HIS A 111 5.59 -12.50 -8.56
CA HIS A 111 5.68 -11.17 -9.17
C HIS A 111 7.14 -10.69 -9.33
N ARG A 112 8.01 -10.97 -8.35
CA ARG A 112 9.44 -10.64 -8.44
C ARG A 112 10.10 -11.38 -9.60
N ARG A 113 9.86 -12.69 -9.72
CA ARG A 113 10.36 -13.51 -10.85
C ARG A 113 9.84 -12.99 -12.18
N PHE A 114 8.56 -12.66 -12.27
CA PHE A 114 7.96 -12.08 -13.48
C PHE A 114 8.63 -10.77 -13.90
N LYS A 115 8.92 -9.87 -12.94
CA LYS A 115 9.60 -8.59 -13.20
C LYS A 115 11.03 -8.76 -13.73
N GLN A 116 11.69 -9.87 -13.38
CA GLN A 116 13.05 -10.20 -13.83
C GLN A 116 13.08 -10.80 -15.25
N LEU A 117 11.93 -11.23 -15.81
CA LEU A 117 11.88 -11.78 -17.17
C LEU A 117 12.16 -10.71 -18.22
N PRO A 118 12.74 -11.07 -19.39
CA PRO A 118 12.82 -10.18 -20.54
C PRO A 118 11.44 -9.62 -20.94
N LYS A 119 11.40 -8.38 -21.43
CA LYS A 119 10.13 -7.68 -21.77
C LYS A 119 9.27 -8.47 -22.76
N ALA A 120 9.88 -9.15 -23.74
CA ALA A 120 9.17 -10.00 -24.69
C ALA A 120 8.43 -11.16 -23.98
N LYS A 121 9.11 -11.85 -23.06
CA LYS A 121 8.50 -12.92 -22.24
C LYS A 121 7.39 -12.39 -21.34
N GLN A 122 7.58 -11.21 -20.73
CA GLN A 122 6.52 -10.56 -19.95
C GLN A 122 5.26 -10.28 -20.78
N ARG A 123 5.43 -9.75 -22.00
CA ARG A 123 4.31 -9.46 -22.93
C ARG A 123 3.58 -10.74 -23.35
N ALA A 124 4.32 -11.79 -23.70
CA ALA A 124 3.74 -13.08 -24.08
C ALA A 124 2.89 -13.68 -22.94
N LEU A 125 3.40 -13.68 -21.71
CA LEU A 125 2.65 -14.16 -20.54
C LEU A 125 1.39 -13.33 -20.26
N ARG A 126 1.46 -11.99 -20.37
CA ARG A 126 0.29 -11.12 -20.21
C ARG A 126 -0.78 -11.39 -21.26
N SER A 127 -0.39 -11.53 -22.52
CA SER A 127 -1.31 -11.83 -23.62
C SER A 127 -2.00 -13.18 -23.43
N LYS A 128 -1.24 -14.22 -23.07
CA LYS A 128 -1.80 -15.55 -22.75
C LYS A 128 -2.84 -15.46 -21.63
N PHE A 129 -2.53 -14.73 -20.56
CA PHE A 129 -3.44 -14.54 -19.44
C PHE A 129 -4.73 -13.79 -19.83
N GLN A 130 -4.62 -12.71 -20.61
CA GLN A 130 -5.76 -11.94 -21.08
C GLN A 130 -6.71 -12.81 -21.95
N LYS A 131 -6.16 -13.61 -22.87
CA LYS A 131 -6.94 -14.55 -23.70
C LYS A 131 -7.69 -15.57 -22.83
N MET A 132 -7.00 -16.16 -21.84
CA MET A 132 -7.64 -17.10 -20.91
C MET A 132 -8.80 -16.46 -20.12
N GLN A 133 -8.63 -15.22 -19.64
CA GLN A 133 -9.70 -14.51 -18.95
C GLN A 133 -10.90 -14.22 -19.85
N GLN A 134 -10.67 -13.80 -21.10
CA GLN A 134 -11.74 -13.56 -22.07
C GLN A 134 -12.53 -14.82 -22.37
N ASN A 135 -11.84 -15.94 -22.62
CA ASN A 135 -12.48 -17.23 -22.86
C ASN A 135 -13.31 -17.70 -21.67
N ARG A 136 -12.80 -17.53 -20.44
CA ARG A 136 -13.56 -17.85 -19.22
C ARG A 136 -14.83 -16.99 -19.08
N LYS A 137 -14.76 -15.70 -19.42
CA LYS A 137 -15.93 -14.81 -19.40
C LYS A 137 -16.97 -15.20 -20.46
N ARG A 138 -16.54 -15.58 -21.67
CA ARG A 138 -17.43 -16.06 -22.74
C ARG A 138 -18.18 -17.32 -22.32
N ARG A 139 -17.47 -18.31 -21.76
CA ARG A 139 -18.08 -19.56 -21.28
C ARG A 139 -19.13 -19.35 -20.19
N LYS A 140 -18.92 -18.39 -19.28
CA LYS A 140 -19.88 -18.05 -18.23
C LYS A 140 -21.12 -17.29 -18.71
N ARG A 141 -21.14 -16.81 -19.95
CA ARG A 141 -22.26 -16.03 -20.52
C ARG A 141 -23.10 -16.84 -21.51
N GLY A 142 -22.57 -17.94 -22.03
CA GLY A 142 -23.23 -18.80 -23.02
C GLY A 142 -23.73 -20.13 -22.46
N GLY A 143 -23.77 -20.28 -21.14
CA GLY A 143 -24.40 -21.38 -20.41
C GLY A 143 -25.06 -20.81 -19.17
#